data_AF-A0A7J2KBN3-F1
#
_entry.id   AF-A0A7J2KBN3-F1
#
_cell.length_a   1.000
_cell.length_b   1.000
_cell.length_c   1.000
_cell.angle_alpha   90.00
_cell.angle_beta   90.00
_cell.angle_gamma   90.00
#
_symmetry.space_group_name_H-M   'P 1'
#
loop_
_entity.id
_entity.type
_entity.pdbx_description
1 polymer ?
#
loop_
_entity_poly.entity_id
_entity_poly.type
_entity_poly.pdbx_seq_one_letter_code
_entity_poly.pdbx_strand_id
1 'polypeptide(L)'
;MTKVDFLRHIVNYVLAQKMDVVKQVADDVRKIVEKAENKYNFSAFGGDVKKLVDYLRSPDFDELAKFLKDAGKLDVLEEILKIAREKYKDIPEIVEAIDARLKTIAEAKLEVKEVEEAYKEITRIVGDRAIVERIGNTINVNIRGVGTVIVSYDPVDKSYSLEVEVSTSKKKVGLETIKAIIEALLLIRG
;
A
#
# COMPACT_ATOMS: atom_id res chain seq x y z
N MET A 1 9.53 0.24 36.08
CA MET A 1 9.39 -0.38 34.74
C MET A 1 8.09 0.10 34.14
N THR A 2 8.15 0.78 33.00
CA THR A 2 6.97 1.25 32.28
C THR A 2 6.15 0.04 31.84
N LYS A 3 4.87 0.01 32.18
CA LYS A 3 3.97 -1.08 31.82
C LYS A 3 3.88 -1.10 30.30
N VAL A 4 4.40 -2.16 29.68
CA VAL A 4 4.35 -2.33 28.23
C VAL A 4 2.89 -2.51 27.84
N ASP A 5 2.41 -1.69 26.90
CA ASP A 5 1.04 -1.79 26.40
C ASP A 5 0.90 -3.00 25.47
N PHE A 6 -0.30 -3.56 25.39
CA PHE A 6 -0.60 -4.55 24.36
C PHE A 6 -0.67 -3.89 22.99
N LEU A 7 -0.28 -4.63 21.94
CA LEU A 7 -0.46 -4.18 20.57
C LEU A 7 -1.92 -3.84 20.28
N ARG A 8 -2.88 -4.62 20.81
CA ARG A 8 -4.32 -4.31 20.68
C ARG A 8 -4.72 -2.95 21.26
N HIS A 9 -4.05 -2.48 22.32
CA HIS A 9 -4.34 -1.16 22.89
C HIS A 9 -3.84 -0.04 21.99
N ILE A 10 -2.64 -0.21 21.43
CA ILE A 10 -2.07 0.72 20.45
C ILE A 10 -2.99 0.79 19.22
N VAL A 11 -3.42 -0.36 18.70
CA VAL A 11 -4.32 -0.45 17.56
C VAL A 11 -5.66 0.23 17.85
N ASN A 12 -6.26 -0.03 19.01
CA ASN A 12 -7.51 0.62 19.41
C ASN A 12 -7.38 2.14 19.52
N TYR A 13 -6.25 2.61 20.07
CA TYR A 13 -5.96 4.04 20.15
C TYR A 13 -5.86 4.67 18.76
N VAL A 14 -5.06 4.11 17.85
CA VAL A 14 -4.89 4.64 16.49
C VAL A 14 -6.22 4.63 15.72
N LEU A 15 -6.95 3.52 15.75
CA LEU A 15 -8.25 3.42 15.07
C LEU A 15 -9.29 4.38 15.63
N ALA A 16 -9.22 4.74 16.91
CA ALA A 16 -10.13 5.72 17.51
C ALA A 16 -9.81 7.16 17.08
N GLN A 17 -8.56 7.47 16.72
CA GLN A 17 -8.17 8.80 16.25
C GLN A 17 -8.49 9.03 14.75
N LYS A 18 -8.62 7.95 13.97
CA LYS A 18 -8.80 8.01 12.51
C LYS A 18 -10.27 8.00 12.11
N MET A 19 -10.86 9.18 11.93
CA MET A 19 -12.27 9.33 11.53
C MET A 19 -12.56 8.82 10.10
N ASP A 20 -11.54 8.71 9.27
CA ASP A 20 -11.62 8.29 7.87
C ASP A 20 -11.54 6.77 7.68
N VAL A 21 -11.39 6.01 8.77
CA VAL A 21 -11.44 4.55 8.76
C VAL A 21 -12.87 4.10 9.01
N VAL A 22 -13.48 3.45 8.02
CA VAL A 22 -14.83 2.90 8.16
C VAL A 22 -14.87 1.79 9.22
N LYS A 23 -15.98 1.73 9.97
CA LYS A 23 -16.15 0.83 11.11
C LYS A 23 -15.80 -0.63 10.81
N GLN A 24 -16.22 -1.14 9.65
CA GLN A 24 -15.94 -2.52 9.24
C GLN A 24 -14.43 -2.80 9.17
N VAL A 25 -13.67 -1.92 8.51
CA VAL A 25 -12.20 -2.03 8.41
C VAL A 25 -11.57 -2.00 9.80
N ALA A 26 -12.01 -1.07 10.66
CA ALA A 26 -11.51 -1.00 12.04
C ALA A 26 -11.78 -2.28 12.84
N ASP A 27 -12.98 -2.83 12.74
CA ASP A 27 -13.36 -4.06 13.45
C ASP A 27 -12.60 -5.28 12.94
N ASP A 28 -12.32 -5.35 11.64
CA ASP A 28 -11.54 -6.45 11.06
C ASP A 28 -10.06 -6.36 11.42
N VAL A 29 -9.46 -5.16 11.44
CA VAL A 29 -8.09 -4.94 11.97
C VAL A 29 -7.99 -5.43 13.42
N ARG A 30 -8.96 -5.06 14.27
CA ARG A 30 -8.99 -5.51 15.68
C ARG A 30 -9.01 -7.03 15.79
N LYS A 31 -9.83 -7.71 14.99
CA LYS A 31 -9.90 -9.18 14.98
C LYS A 31 -8.60 -9.82 14.51
N ILE A 32 -7.96 -9.29 13.47
CA ILE A 32 -6.68 -9.81 12.95
C ILE A 32 -5.62 -9.72 14.05
N VAL A 33 -5.49 -8.56 14.69
CA VAL A 33 -4.50 -8.34 15.76
C VAL A 33 -4.80 -9.21 16.98
N GLU A 34 -6.05 -9.33 17.40
CA GLU A 34 -6.43 -10.18 18.53
C GLU A 34 -6.13 -11.66 18.27
N LYS A 35 -6.38 -12.16 17.05
CA LYS A 35 -6.01 -13.53 16.66
C LYS A 35 -4.50 -13.73 16.69
N ALA A 36 -3.73 -12.77 16.19
CA ALA A 36 -2.27 -12.83 16.23
C ALA A 36 -1.73 -12.83 17.67
N GLU A 37 -2.23 -11.92 18.51
CA GLU A 37 -1.83 -11.83 19.92
C GLU A 37 -2.05 -13.16 20.64
N ASN A 38 -3.19 -13.83 20.40
CA ASN A 38 -3.50 -15.15 20.95
C ASN A 38 -2.61 -16.26 20.36
N LYS A 39 -2.38 -16.27 19.05
CA LYS A 39 -1.62 -17.32 18.35
C LYS A 39 -0.13 -17.31 18.74
N TYR A 40 0.46 -16.12 18.80
CA TYR A 40 1.89 -15.95 19.11
C TYR A 40 2.15 -15.72 20.61
N ASN A 41 1.10 -15.48 21.40
CA ASN A 41 1.16 -15.23 22.84
C ASN A 41 2.09 -14.06 23.23
N PHE A 42 2.12 -13.00 22.42
CA PHE A 42 2.85 -11.75 22.73
C PHE A 42 2.00 -10.82 23.60
N SER A 43 1.76 -11.24 24.85
CA SER A 43 1.00 -10.45 25.82
C SER A 43 1.93 -9.89 26.91
N ALA A 44 1.70 -8.65 27.31
CA ALA A 44 2.37 -8.06 28.49
C ALA A 44 1.78 -8.58 29.83
N PHE A 45 0.65 -9.30 29.78
CA PHE A 45 -0.02 -9.90 30.94
C PHE A 45 -0.23 -11.40 30.70
N GLY A 46 0.75 -12.21 31.09
CA GLY A 46 0.67 -13.67 31.00
C GLY A 46 1.22 -14.28 29.71
N GLY A 47 1.78 -13.46 28.80
CA GLY A 47 2.52 -13.91 27.62
C GLY A 47 3.99 -13.51 27.67
N ASP A 48 4.65 -13.60 26.52
CA ASP A 48 6.02 -13.15 26.32
C ASP A 48 6.07 -12.06 25.25
N VAL A 49 6.29 -10.81 25.69
CA VAL A 49 6.36 -9.63 24.82
C VAL A 49 7.38 -9.80 23.70
N LYS A 50 8.47 -10.56 23.90
CA LYS A 50 9.48 -10.78 22.85
C LYS A 50 8.94 -11.54 21.64
N LYS A 51 7.88 -12.33 21.81
CA LYS A 51 7.21 -13.03 20.71
C LYS A 51 6.48 -12.10 19.74
N LEU A 52 6.41 -10.80 20.05
CA LEU A 52 5.98 -9.80 19.07
C LEU A 52 6.89 -9.81 17.84
N VAL A 53 8.19 -10.11 18.02
CA VAL A 53 9.14 -10.26 16.90
C VAL A 53 8.69 -11.39 15.96
N ASP A 54 8.23 -12.51 16.50
CA ASP A 54 7.77 -13.65 15.70
C ASP A 54 6.56 -13.28 14.86
N TYR A 55 5.60 -12.56 15.43
CA TYR A 55 4.46 -12.03 14.69
C TYR A 55 4.89 -11.02 13.63
N LEU A 56 5.72 -10.03 14.00
CA LEU A 56 6.20 -9.02 13.06
C LEU A 56 6.93 -9.67 11.87
N ARG A 57 7.57 -10.82 12.04
CA ARG A 57 8.27 -11.54 10.96
C ARG A 57 7.42 -12.59 10.25
N SER A 58 6.15 -12.77 10.63
CA SER A 58 5.32 -13.84 10.11
C SER A 58 4.45 -13.43 8.92
N PRO A 59 3.96 -14.41 8.14
CA PRO A 59 2.95 -14.17 7.12
C PRO A 59 1.65 -13.54 7.66
N ASP A 60 1.29 -13.80 8.92
CA ASP A 60 0.09 -13.20 9.54
C ASP A 60 0.20 -11.67 9.65
N PHE A 61 1.40 -11.12 9.80
CA PHE A 61 1.61 -9.67 9.74
C PHE A 61 1.52 -9.16 8.30
N ASP A 62 2.02 -9.94 7.33
CA ASP A 62 1.90 -9.60 5.91
C ASP A 62 0.43 -9.54 5.47
N GLU A 63 -0.42 -10.40 6.02
CA GLU A 63 -1.87 -10.36 5.82
C GLU A 63 -2.50 -9.06 6.35
N LEU A 64 -2.10 -8.60 7.54
CA LEU A 64 -2.55 -7.31 8.08
C LEU A 64 -2.09 -6.14 7.19
N ALA A 65 -0.83 -6.16 6.76
CA ALA A 65 -0.27 -5.14 5.88
C ALA A 65 -0.98 -5.09 4.53
N LYS A 66 -1.26 -6.26 3.94
CA LYS A 66 -2.02 -6.39 2.70
C LYS A 66 -3.44 -5.87 2.86
N PHE A 67 -4.16 -6.27 3.91
CA PHE A 67 -5.51 -5.80 4.17
C PHE A 67 -5.59 -4.26 4.25
N LEU A 68 -4.65 -3.64 4.97
CA LEU A 68 -4.57 -2.17 5.07
C LEU A 68 -4.09 -1.51 3.77
N LYS A 69 -3.25 -2.17 2.96
CA LYS A 69 -2.89 -1.71 1.60
C LYS A 69 -4.11 -1.68 0.69
N ASP A 70 -4.87 -2.77 0.65
CA ASP A 70 -6.07 -2.92 -0.19
C ASP A 70 -7.18 -1.94 0.24
N ALA A 71 -7.27 -1.64 1.54
CA ALA A 71 -8.17 -0.62 2.07
C ALA A 71 -7.68 0.84 1.88
N GLY A 72 -6.47 1.05 1.34
CA GLY A 72 -5.86 2.38 1.20
C GLY A 72 -5.50 3.05 2.53
N LYS A 73 -5.25 2.26 3.58
CA LYS A 73 -5.01 2.68 4.97
C LYS A 73 -3.64 2.27 5.52
N LEU A 74 -2.60 2.25 4.66
CA LEU A 74 -1.23 1.96 5.12
C LEU A 74 -0.69 2.97 6.14
N ASP A 75 -1.24 4.19 6.18
CA ASP A 75 -0.92 5.18 7.21
C ASP A 75 -1.34 4.73 8.62
N VAL A 76 -2.44 3.99 8.75
CA VAL A 76 -2.87 3.40 10.02
C VAL A 76 -1.84 2.40 10.53
N LEU A 77 -1.35 1.51 9.65
CA LEU A 77 -0.32 0.54 10.02
C LEU A 77 0.99 1.22 10.43
N GLU A 78 1.40 2.23 9.66
CA GLU A 78 2.60 3.01 9.96
C GLU A 78 2.50 3.68 11.34
N GLU A 79 1.35 4.26 11.67
CA GLU A 79 1.13 4.92 12.96
C GLU A 79 1.11 3.92 14.13
N ILE A 80 0.49 2.74 13.95
CA ILE A 80 0.55 1.64 14.92
C ILE A 80 2.00 1.26 15.20
N LEU A 81 2.81 1.07 14.15
CA LEU A 81 4.21 0.68 14.27
C LEU A 81 5.06 1.77 14.92
N LYS A 82 4.83 3.06 14.60
CA LYS A 82 5.54 4.18 15.24
C LYS A 82 5.27 4.25 16.74
N ILE A 83 4.01 4.12 17.15
CA ILE A 83 3.65 4.11 18.58
C ILE A 83 4.22 2.87 19.27
N ALA A 84 4.15 1.70 18.62
CA ALA A 84 4.76 0.49 19.12
C ALA A 84 6.26 0.66 19.32
N ARG A 85 6.98 1.23 18.34
CA ARG A 85 8.41 1.50 18.44
C ARG A 85 8.78 2.27 19.70
N GLU A 86 8.04 3.33 20.00
CA GLU A 86 8.26 4.14 21.21
C GLU A 86 7.93 3.39 22.50
N LYS A 87 6.88 2.56 22.50
CA LYS A 87 6.45 1.77 23.65
C LYS A 87 7.38 0.59 23.96
N TYR A 88 7.98 0.00 22.93
CA TYR A 88 8.91 -1.14 23.03
C TYR A 88 10.38 -0.73 22.87
N LYS A 89 10.70 0.57 22.98
CA LYS A 89 12.05 1.12 22.73
C LYS A 89 13.19 0.46 23.53
N ASP A 90 12.85 -0.10 24.70
CA ASP A 90 13.81 -0.75 25.60
C ASP A 90 14.08 -2.23 25.21
N ILE A 91 13.45 -2.74 24.14
CA ILE A 91 13.61 -4.10 23.62
C ILE A 91 14.14 -4.03 22.18
N PRO A 92 15.48 -4.06 21.99
CA PRO A 92 16.11 -3.83 20.68
C PRO A 92 15.59 -4.73 19.55
N GLU A 93 15.40 -6.03 19.84
CA GLU A 93 14.91 -7.01 18.86
C GLU A 93 13.54 -6.63 18.28
N ILE A 94 12.66 -6.03 19.09
CA ILE A 94 11.34 -5.55 18.65
C ILE A 94 11.49 -4.28 17.83
N VAL A 95 12.34 -3.34 18.27
CA VAL A 95 12.60 -2.08 17.54
C VAL A 95 13.14 -2.38 16.14
N GLU A 96 14.11 -3.29 16.02
CA GLU A 96 14.67 -3.71 14.73
C GLU A 96 13.61 -4.34 13.83
N ALA A 97 12.76 -5.22 14.38
CA ALA A 97 11.67 -5.83 13.61
C ALA A 97 10.63 -4.80 13.14
N ILE A 98 10.31 -3.80 13.98
CA ILE A 98 9.42 -2.70 13.61
C ILE A 98 10.05 -1.82 12.53
N ASP A 99 11.33 -1.45 12.66
CA ASP A 99 12.04 -0.60 11.71
C ASP A 99 12.12 -1.26 10.33
N ALA A 100 12.35 -2.58 10.28
CA ALA A 100 12.27 -3.34 9.05
C ALA A 100 10.89 -3.24 8.38
N ARG A 101 9.80 -3.37 9.17
CA ARG A 101 8.43 -3.26 8.64
C ARG A 101 8.06 -1.84 8.22
N LEU A 102 8.51 -0.82 8.96
CA LEU A 102 8.33 0.58 8.57
C LEU A 102 9.01 0.88 7.24
N LYS A 103 10.20 0.32 6.98
CA LYS A 103 10.87 0.44 5.69
C LYS A 103 10.05 -0.18 4.56
N THR A 104 9.55 -1.41 4.73
CA THR A 104 8.70 -2.07 3.74
C THR A 104 7.42 -1.28 3.46
N ILE A 105 6.80 -0.69 4.49
CA ILE A 105 5.61 0.15 4.32
C ILE A 105 5.94 1.45 3.57
N ALA A 106 7.09 2.07 3.85
CA ALA A 106 7.53 3.26 3.15
C ALA A 106 7.76 2.98 1.65
N GLU A 107 8.40 1.85 1.32
CA GLU A 107 8.57 1.39 -0.07
C GLU A 107 7.20 1.17 -0.73
N ALA A 108 6.28 0.43 -0.10
CA ALA A 108 4.94 0.20 -0.63
C ALA A 108 4.14 1.50 -0.84
N LYS A 109 4.34 2.52 -0.01
CA LYS A 109 3.72 3.84 -0.17
C LYS A 109 4.29 4.60 -1.36
N LEU A 110 5.59 4.50 -1.62
CA LEU A 110 6.21 5.09 -2.81
C LEU A 110 5.66 4.45 -4.08
N GLU A 111 5.52 3.13 -4.12
CA GLU A 111 4.90 2.41 -5.25
C GLU A 111 3.47 2.92 -5.53
N VAL A 112 2.65 3.04 -4.47
CA VAL A 112 1.27 3.52 -4.60
C VAL A 112 1.25 4.96 -5.14
N LYS A 113 2.20 5.80 -4.72
CA LYS A 113 2.34 7.19 -5.16
C LYS A 113 2.75 7.28 -6.62
N GLU A 114 3.74 6.51 -7.08
CA GLU A 114 4.18 6.52 -8.48
C GLU A 114 3.04 6.11 -9.42
N VAL A 115 2.32 5.04 -9.10
CA VAL A 115 1.16 4.61 -9.91
C VAL A 115 0.04 5.66 -9.89
N GLU A 116 -0.19 6.33 -8.75
CA GLU A 116 -1.19 7.40 -8.64
C GLU A 116 -0.82 8.64 -9.46
N GLU A 117 0.45 9.04 -9.47
CA GLU A 117 0.95 10.15 -10.28
C GLU A 117 0.83 9.83 -11.77
N ALA A 118 1.20 8.62 -12.18
CA ALA A 118 1.00 8.14 -13.55
C ALA A 118 -0.48 8.12 -13.94
N TYR A 119 -1.36 7.64 -13.07
CA TYR A 119 -2.81 7.61 -13.32
C TYR A 119 -3.37 9.03 -13.56
N LYS A 120 -3.01 10.00 -12.71
CA LYS A 120 -3.44 11.39 -12.85
C LYS A 120 -2.95 12.01 -14.16
N GLU A 121 -1.69 11.79 -14.49
CA GLU A 121 -1.08 12.37 -15.68
C GLU A 121 -1.63 11.75 -16.97
N ILE A 122 -1.78 10.42 -17.02
CA ILE A 122 -2.42 9.72 -18.13
C ILE A 122 -3.86 10.22 -18.31
N THR A 123 -4.64 10.32 -17.22
CA THR A 123 -6.01 10.83 -17.26
C THR A 123 -6.08 12.26 -17.83
N ARG A 124 -5.12 13.12 -17.43
CA ARG A 124 -4.98 14.48 -17.96
C ARG A 124 -4.66 14.50 -19.46
N ILE A 125 -3.76 13.64 -19.92
CA ILE A 125 -3.35 13.54 -21.33
C ILE A 125 -4.50 13.09 -22.22
N VAL A 126 -5.19 12.01 -21.83
CA VAL A 126 -6.23 11.42 -22.68
C VAL A 126 -7.53 12.21 -22.63
N GLY A 127 -7.84 12.82 -21.48
CA GLY A 127 -9.07 13.59 -21.29
C GLY A 127 -10.32 12.72 -21.51
N ASP A 128 -11.33 13.30 -22.17
CA ASP A 128 -12.61 12.63 -22.50
C ASP A 128 -12.52 11.64 -23.67
N ARG A 129 -11.34 11.52 -24.29
CA ARG A 129 -11.09 10.64 -25.45
C ARG A 129 -10.91 9.18 -25.04
N ALA A 130 -10.69 8.90 -23.76
CA ALA A 130 -10.50 7.55 -23.27
C ALA A 130 -11.24 7.30 -21.95
N ILE A 131 -11.42 6.03 -21.63
CA ILE A 131 -11.79 5.55 -20.30
C ILE A 131 -10.51 5.05 -19.64
N VAL A 132 -10.19 5.55 -18.45
CA VAL A 132 -8.98 5.19 -17.69
C VAL A 132 -9.37 4.48 -16.40
N GLU A 133 -8.92 3.24 -16.26
CA GLU A 133 -9.17 2.41 -15.09
C GLU A 133 -7.86 2.00 -14.43
N ARG A 134 -7.78 2.13 -13.11
CA ARG A 134 -6.64 1.65 -12.32
C ARG A 134 -7.01 0.36 -11.60
N ILE A 135 -6.20 -0.68 -11.80
CA ILE A 135 -6.32 -1.96 -11.12
C ILE A 135 -4.96 -2.29 -10.51
N GLY A 136 -4.80 -2.05 -9.22
CA GLY A 136 -3.52 -2.23 -8.52
C GLY A 136 -2.41 -1.35 -9.12
N ASN A 137 -1.41 -2.01 -9.72
CA ASN A 137 -0.25 -1.39 -10.37
C ASN A 137 -0.44 -1.23 -11.90
N THR A 138 -1.61 -1.57 -12.42
CA THR A 138 -1.92 -1.48 -13.85
C THR A 138 -2.93 -0.36 -14.10
N ILE A 139 -2.70 0.40 -15.17
CA ILE A 139 -3.58 1.46 -15.67
C ILE A 139 -4.02 1.06 -17.07
N ASN A 140 -5.29 0.76 -17.22
CA ASN A 140 -5.93 0.43 -18.49
C ASN A 140 -6.50 1.71 -19.10
N VAL A 141 -6.13 1.99 -20.34
CA VAL A 141 -6.57 3.17 -21.09
C VAL A 141 -7.28 2.69 -22.35
N ASN A 142 -8.61 2.77 -22.36
CA ASN A 142 -9.41 2.44 -23.53
C ASN A 142 -9.68 3.72 -24.33
N ILE A 143 -8.93 3.91 -25.43
CA ILE A 143 -9.04 5.09 -26.28
C ILE A 143 -10.18 4.87 -27.29
N ARG A 144 -11.21 5.71 -27.21
CA ARG A 144 -12.44 5.58 -27.99
C ARG A 144 -12.15 5.53 -29.49
N GLY A 145 -12.51 4.40 -30.12
CA GLY A 145 -12.35 4.19 -31.55
C GLY A 145 -10.90 4.04 -32.03
N VAL A 146 -9.95 3.76 -31.13
CA VAL A 146 -8.53 3.52 -31.47
C VAL A 146 -8.07 2.15 -30.97
N GLY A 147 -8.27 1.85 -29.70
CA GLY A 147 -7.71 0.65 -29.07
C GLY A 147 -7.37 0.85 -27.61
N THR A 148 -6.56 -0.05 -27.05
CA THR A 148 -6.25 -0.10 -25.63
C THR A 148 -4.76 0.11 -25.40
N VAL A 149 -4.41 0.88 -24.38
CA VAL A 149 -3.05 0.96 -23.84
C VAL A 149 -3.09 0.46 -22.41
N ILE A 150 -2.23 -0.49 -22.08
CA ILE A 150 -2.08 -1.04 -20.73
C ILE A 150 -0.71 -0.59 -20.22
N VAL A 151 -0.72 0.15 -19.11
CA VAL A 151 0.51 0.58 -18.44
C VAL A 151 0.64 -0.21 -17.15
N SER A 152 1.70 -0.98 -16.99
CA SER A 152 1.95 -1.73 -15.75
C SER A 152 3.22 -1.26 -15.08
N TYR A 153 3.16 -1.02 -13.77
CA TYR A 153 4.33 -0.66 -12.98
C TYR A 153 4.93 -1.88 -12.29
N ASP A 154 6.21 -2.13 -12.55
CA ASP A 154 7.03 -3.10 -11.83
C ASP A 154 7.74 -2.39 -10.65
N PRO A 155 7.35 -2.68 -9.40
CA PRO A 155 7.96 -2.06 -8.23
C PRO A 155 9.38 -2.55 -7.93
N VAL A 156 9.76 -3.74 -8.42
CA VAL A 156 11.10 -4.32 -8.19
C VAL A 156 12.11 -3.57 -9.04
N ASP A 157 11.83 -3.45 -10.33
CA ASP A 157 12.70 -2.78 -11.30
C ASP A 157 12.47 -1.27 -11.39
N LYS A 158 11.46 -0.76 -10.66
CA LYS A 158 10.99 0.64 -10.69
C LYS A 158 10.82 1.12 -12.12
N SER A 159 10.03 0.37 -12.87
CA SER A 159 9.88 0.55 -14.32
C SER A 159 8.43 0.41 -14.75
N TYR A 160 8.08 1.09 -15.84
CA TYR A 160 6.78 0.92 -16.49
C TYR A 160 6.93 0.07 -17.74
N SER A 161 6.07 -0.92 -17.89
CA SER A 161 5.83 -1.60 -19.16
C SER A 161 4.58 -1.04 -19.83
N LEU A 162 4.60 -1.03 -21.15
CA LEU A 162 3.51 -0.51 -21.98
C LEU A 162 3.11 -1.56 -23.01
N GLU A 163 1.87 -2.01 -22.97
CA GLU A 163 1.27 -2.85 -24.00
C GLU A 163 0.24 -2.04 -24.77
N VAL A 164 0.28 -2.12 -26.09
CA VAL A 164 -0.58 -1.32 -26.98
C VAL A 164 -1.27 -2.24 -27.97
N GLU A 165 -2.60 -2.27 -27.92
CA GLU A 165 -3.43 -2.97 -28.89
C GLU A 165 -4.20 -1.94 -29.72
N VAL A 166 -3.90 -1.85 -31.03
CA VAL A 166 -4.56 -0.91 -31.95
C VAL A 166 -5.48 -1.68 -32.89
N SER A 167 -6.79 -1.48 -32.76
CA SER A 167 -7.78 -2.01 -33.69
C SER A 167 -8.04 -0.98 -34.80
N THR A 168 -7.25 -1.09 -35.88
CA THR A 168 -7.42 -0.42 -37.20
C THR A 168 -8.35 0.81 -37.24
N SER A 169 -7.96 1.90 -36.58
CA SER A 169 -8.67 3.17 -36.72
C SER A 169 -8.14 3.98 -37.91
N LYS A 170 -9.03 4.48 -38.77
CA LYS A 170 -8.70 5.34 -39.93
C LYS A 170 -8.12 6.72 -39.52
N LYS A 171 -7.85 6.98 -38.24
CA LYS A 171 -7.45 8.30 -37.70
C LYS A 171 -6.03 8.26 -37.13
N LYS A 172 -5.20 9.26 -37.47
CA LYS A 172 -3.88 9.55 -36.86
C LYS A 172 -3.89 9.76 -35.33
N VAL A 173 -5.06 9.73 -34.70
CA VAL A 173 -5.30 10.14 -33.31
C VAL A 173 -4.70 9.17 -32.28
N GLY A 174 -4.44 7.91 -32.65
CA GLY A 174 -3.87 6.91 -31.73
C GLY A 174 -2.39 7.12 -31.41
N LEU A 175 -1.55 7.37 -32.42
CA LEU A 175 -0.09 7.44 -32.27
C LEU A 175 0.38 8.62 -31.41
N GLU A 176 -0.19 9.83 -31.62
CA GLU A 176 0.18 11.01 -30.83
C GLU A 176 -0.19 10.84 -29.34
N THR A 177 -1.31 10.16 -29.06
CA THR A 177 -1.74 9.89 -27.68
C THR A 177 -0.82 8.89 -26.99
N ILE A 178 -0.43 7.82 -27.69
CA ILE A 178 0.54 6.84 -27.17
C ILE A 178 1.89 7.52 -26.90
N LYS A 179 2.35 8.38 -27.82
CA LYS A 179 3.60 9.13 -27.65
C LYS A 179 3.57 10.02 -26.42
N ALA A 180 2.48 10.78 -26.21
CA ALA A 180 2.32 11.63 -25.04
C ALA A 180 2.31 10.82 -23.73
N ILE A 181 1.68 9.64 -23.70
CA ILE A 181 1.72 8.74 -22.53
C ILE A 181 3.17 8.31 -22.24
N ILE A 182 3.93 7.90 -23.25
CA ILE A 182 5.34 7.50 -23.07
C ILE A 182 6.17 8.67 -22.53
N GLU A 183 6.03 9.86 -23.09
CA GLU A 183 6.75 11.06 -22.64
C GLU A 183 6.46 11.39 -21.17
N ALA A 184 5.21 11.28 -20.74
CA ALA A 184 4.84 11.48 -19.34
C ALA A 184 5.43 10.44 -18.39
N LEU A 185 5.41 9.15 -18.76
CA LEU A 185 5.99 8.09 -17.94
C LEU A 185 7.51 8.27 -17.77
N LEU A 186 8.20 8.78 -18.79
CA LEU A 186 9.63 9.10 -18.70
C LEU A 186 9.91 10.28 -17.75
N LEU A 187 9.01 11.27 -17.71
CA LEU A 187 9.15 12.43 -16.82
C LEU A 187 8.89 12.09 -15.35
N ILE A 188 7.99 11.15 -15.07
CA ILE A 188 7.70 10.72 -13.68
C ILE A 188 8.88 9.96 -13.06
N ARG A 189 9.72 9.33 -13.91
CA ARG A 189 10.89 8.56 -13.46
C ARG A 189 12.15 9.43 -13.24
N GLY A 190 12.18 10.65 -13.76
CA GLY A 190 13.34 11.56 -13.69
C GLY A 190 13.33 12.43 -12.44
#